data_AF-A0A9X2M8X4-F1
#
_entry.id   AF-A0A9X2M8X4-F1
#
_cell.length_a   1.000
_cell.length_b   1.000
_cell.length_c   1.000
_cell.angle_alpha   90.00
_cell.angle_beta   90.00
_cell.angle_gamma   90.00
#
_symmetry.space_group_name_H-M   'P 1'
#
loop_
_entity.id
_entity.type
_entity.pdbx_description
1 polymer ?
#
loop_
_entity_poly.entity_id
_entity_poly.type
_entity_poly.pdbx_seq_one_letter_code
_entity_poly.pdbx_strand_id
1 'polypeptide(L)'
;MGRSINCLCNNCNSFQSYSMGVGMSDYSLEAFFNGKNKRDYNRIMKMINNLEKNKEEYSIYYSNEPYLCDNCGYITTKKYVSITTKYWKYEYIYSCKKCKSDLRMIDIDNEIRLGNITCSECKSNDLSIELEMLWD
;
A
#
# COMPACT_ATOMS: atom_id res chain seq x y z
N MET A 1 -3.35 6.84 -11.85
CA MET A 1 -4.69 6.72 -11.25
C MET A 1 -4.57 6.22 -9.83
N GLY A 2 -4.70 7.14 -8.88
CA GLY A 2 -4.82 6.87 -7.46
C GLY A 2 -6.16 7.33 -6.92
N ARG A 3 -6.41 6.98 -5.66
CA ARG A 3 -7.68 7.27 -4.98
C ARG A 3 -7.49 7.42 -3.49
N SER A 4 -8.32 8.21 -2.83
CA SER A 4 -8.33 8.35 -1.37
C SER A 4 -9.70 8.02 -0.84
N ILE A 5 -9.73 7.17 0.17
CA ILE A 5 -10.96 6.78 0.85
C ILE A 5 -10.96 7.37 2.24
N ASN A 6 -12.11 7.93 2.58
CA ASN A 6 -12.38 8.53 3.87
C ASN A 6 -13.36 7.66 4.64
N CYS A 7 -12.86 7.08 5.73
CA CYS A 7 -13.58 6.18 6.61
C CYS A 7 -14.01 6.93 7.88
N LEU A 8 -15.33 7.00 8.12
CA LEU A 8 -15.92 7.53 9.33
C LEU A 8 -16.31 6.37 10.26
N CYS A 9 -16.06 6.52 11.55
CA CYS A 9 -16.63 5.61 12.54
C CYS A 9 -17.96 6.16 13.05
N ASN A 10 -19.05 5.42 12.84
CA ASN A 10 -20.40 5.85 13.26
C ASN A 10 -20.60 5.83 14.78
N ASN A 11 -19.70 5.16 15.52
CA ASN A 11 -19.77 5.09 16.98
C ASN A 11 -19.09 6.27 17.69
N CYS A 12 -17.93 6.72 17.21
CA CYS A 12 -17.15 7.79 17.87
C CYS A 12 -16.80 8.97 16.96
N ASN A 13 -17.32 9.00 15.74
CA ASN A 13 -17.09 10.02 14.71
C ASN A 13 -15.61 10.27 14.37
N SER A 14 -14.72 9.32 14.70
CA SER A 14 -13.33 9.39 14.29
C SER A 14 -13.23 9.20 12.78
N PHE A 15 -12.31 9.92 12.16
CA PHE A 15 -12.10 9.86 10.72
C PHE A 15 -10.70 9.35 10.39
N GLN A 16 -10.59 8.49 9.39
CA GLN A 16 -9.33 8.01 8.84
C GLN A 16 -9.33 8.09 7.31
N SER A 17 -8.22 8.53 6.74
CA SER A 17 -8.04 8.60 5.29
C SER A 17 -6.98 7.63 4.82
N TYR A 18 -7.27 6.92 3.74
CA TYR A 18 -6.36 6.00 3.07
C TYR A 18 -6.18 6.42 1.62
N SER A 19 -5.05 7.07 1.33
CA SER A 19 -4.66 7.42 -0.03
C SER A 19 -3.88 6.27 -0.67
N MET A 20 -4.24 5.89 -1.88
CA MET A 20 -3.71 4.74 -2.61
C MET A 20 -3.41 5.11 -4.05
N GLY A 21 -2.58 4.32 -4.73
CA GLY A 21 -2.11 4.63 -6.08
C GLY A 21 -0.85 5.49 -6.10
N VAL A 22 -0.54 5.96 -7.31
CA VAL A 22 0.54 6.90 -7.60
C VAL A 22 -0.06 8.29 -7.76
N GLY A 23 0.59 9.31 -7.19
CA GLY A 23 0.22 10.71 -7.43
C GLY A 23 0.99 11.31 -8.61
N MET A 24 0.65 12.54 -9.00
CA MET A 24 1.38 13.27 -10.05
C MET A 24 2.89 13.41 -9.74
N SER A 25 3.26 13.45 -8.46
CA SER A 25 4.67 13.49 -8.03
C SER A 25 5.42 12.17 -8.20
N ASP A 26 4.71 11.07 -8.48
CA ASP A 26 5.25 9.72 -8.59
C ASP A 26 5.35 9.25 -10.06
N TYR A 27 5.54 10.20 -10.98
CA TYR A 27 5.56 10.01 -12.44
C TYR A 27 6.64 9.05 -12.95
N SER A 28 7.60 8.67 -12.09
CA SER A 28 8.61 7.66 -12.37
C SER A 28 8.88 6.84 -11.12
N LEU A 29 9.49 5.67 -11.30
CA LEU A 29 9.95 4.84 -10.17
C LEU A 29 10.91 5.61 -9.25
N GLU A 30 11.81 6.41 -9.82
CA GLU A 30 12.74 7.23 -9.03
C GLU A 30 12.00 8.27 -8.18
N ALA A 31 11.06 8.99 -8.80
CA ALA A 31 10.25 9.98 -8.11
C ALA A 31 9.38 9.33 -7.02
N PHE A 32 8.80 8.16 -7.31
CA PHE A 32 8.05 7.37 -6.36
C PHE A 32 8.89 6.99 -5.13
N PHE A 33 10.18 6.70 -5.28
CA PHE A 33 11.03 6.38 -4.13
C PHE A 33 11.48 7.62 -3.35
N ASN A 34 11.77 8.75 -4.00
CA ASN A 34 12.25 10.00 -3.40
C ASN A 34 13.45 9.84 -2.43
N GLY A 35 14.08 10.94 -2.02
CA GLY A 35 15.35 10.91 -1.27
C GLY A 35 15.37 10.10 0.04
N LYS A 36 14.22 9.82 0.67
CA LYS A 36 14.13 9.07 1.94
C LYS A 36 14.27 7.55 1.78
N ASN A 37 13.97 6.97 0.62
CA ASN A 37 13.98 5.51 0.39
C ASN A 37 15.02 5.09 -0.66
N LYS A 38 16.14 5.83 -0.77
CA LYS A 38 17.18 5.59 -1.79
C LYS A 38 17.77 4.17 -1.74
N ARG A 39 17.80 3.54 -0.56
CA ARG A 39 18.25 2.14 -0.40
C ARG A 39 17.35 1.16 -1.15
N ASP A 40 16.04 1.30 -0.99
CA ASP A 40 15.06 0.41 -1.63
C ASP A 40 15.04 0.64 -3.14
N TYR A 41 15.11 1.90 -3.57
CA TYR A 41 15.26 2.26 -4.98
C TYR A 41 16.49 1.58 -5.61
N ASN A 42 17.65 1.73 -5.00
CA ASN A 42 18.89 1.14 -5.51
C ASN A 42 18.82 -0.40 -5.58
N ARG A 43 18.15 -1.04 -4.62
CA ARG A 43 17.94 -2.50 -4.62
C ARG A 43 17.08 -2.93 -5.81
N ILE A 44 15.98 -2.22 -6.06
CA ILE A 44 15.09 -2.50 -7.19
C ILE A 44 15.78 -2.24 -8.52
N MET A 45 16.46 -1.11 -8.66
CA MET A 45 17.22 -0.78 -9.88
C MET A 45 18.32 -1.80 -10.18
N LYS A 46 18.98 -2.34 -9.15
CA LYS A 46 19.94 -3.42 -9.34
C LYS A 46 19.30 -4.69 -9.93
N MET A 47 18.08 -5.04 -9.50
CA MET A 47 17.35 -6.17 -10.06
C MET A 47 16.96 -5.92 -11.52
N ILE A 48 16.42 -4.74 -11.81
CA ILE A 48 16.03 -4.31 -13.15
C ILE A 48 17.24 -4.35 -14.11
N ASN A 49 18.36 -3.74 -13.73
CA ASN A 49 19.56 -3.71 -14.57
C ASN A 49 20.08 -5.12 -14.90
N ASN A 50 19.95 -6.08 -13.98
CA ASN A 50 20.33 -7.47 -14.24
C ASN A 50 19.38 -8.13 -15.24
N LEU A 51 18.06 -7.90 -15.11
CA LEU A 51 17.06 -8.39 -16.05
C LEU A 51 17.31 -7.86 -17.46
N GLU A 52 17.57 -6.55 -17.59
CA GLU A 52 17.89 -5.91 -18.86
C GLU A 52 19.17 -6.48 -19.49
N LYS A 53 20.22 -6.67 -18.67
CA LYS A 53 21.49 -7.25 -19.13
C LYS A 53 21.30 -8.68 -19.66
N ASN A 54 20.44 -9.46 -19.01
CA ASN A 54 20.10 -10.83 -19.42
C ASN A 54 19.04 -10.87 -20.55
N LYS A 55 18.49 -9.71 -20.95
CA LYS A 55 17.37 -9.61 -21.90
C LYS A 55 16.14 -10.41 -21.46
N GLU A 56 15.90 -10.45 -20.15
CA GLU A 56 14.69 -11.05 -19.57
C GLU A 56 13.53 -10.05 -19.65
N GLU A 57 12.37 -10.53 -20.10
CA GLU A 57 11.14 -9.73 -20.05
C GLU A 57 10.67 -9.59 -18.60
N TYR A 58 10.32 -8.36 -18.22
CA TYR A 58 9.82 -8.06 -16.90
C TYR A 58 8.76 -6.95 -16.96
N SER A 59 7.88 -6.96 -15.97
CA SER A 59 7.01 -5.84 -15.67
C SER A 59 7.29 -5.34 -14.25
N ILE A 60 7.16 -4.03 -14.08
CA ILE A 60 7.21 -3.39 -12.77
C ILE A 60 5.88 -2.72 -12.49
N TYR A 61 5.38 -2.95 -11.29
CA TYR A 61 4.23 -2.23 -10.76
C TYR A 61 4.60 -1.60 -9.44
N TYR A 62 4.22 -0.35 -9.26
CA TYR A 62 4.43 0.38 -8.01
C TYR A 62 3.24 1.27 -7.70
N SER A 63 2.87 1.34 -6.43
CA SER A 63 1.69 2.05 -5.95
C SER A 63 1.78 2.26 -4.44
N ASN A 64 1.06 3.25 -3.88
CA ASN A 64 0.78 3.25 -2.45
C ASN A 64 -0.44 2.36 -2.20
N GLU A 65 -0.32 1.36 -1.34
CA GLU A 65 -1.37 0.39 -1.06
C GLU A 65 -1.64 0.30 0.45
N PRO A 66 -2.88 -0.02 0.87
CA PRO A 66 -3.22 -0.19 2.27
C PRO A 66 -2.83 -1.59 2.74
N TYR A 67 -2.35 -1.66 3.97
CA TYR A 67 -1.90 -2.87 4.62
C TYR A 67 -2.54 -3.03 5.98
N LEU A 68 -2.99 -4.24 6.29
CA LEU A 68 -3.54 -4.65 7.58
C LEU A 68 -2.58 -5.59 8.30
N CYS A 69 -2.42 -5.34 9.60
CA CYS A 69 -1.84 -6.29 10.52
C CYS A 69 -2.94 -7.20 11.09
N ASP A 70 -3.03 -8.43 10.61
CA ASP A 70 -4.06 -9.38 11.07
C ASP A 70 -3.94 -9.70 12.59
N ASN A 71 -2.76 -9.49 13.19
CA ASN A 71 -2.52 -9.73 14.63
C ASN A 71 -3.01 -8.59 15.55
N CYS A 72 -2.97 -7.33 15.11
CA CYS A 72 -3.31 -6.19 16.00
C CYS A 72 -4.28 -5.17 15.40
N GLY A 73 -4.81 -5.44 14.20
CA GLY A 73 -5.75 -4.58 13.50
C GLY A 73 -5.15 -3.25 13.04
N TYR A 74 -3.82 -3.11 13.05
CA TYR A 74 -3.18 -1.86 12.62
C TYR A 74 -3.21 -1.73 11.10
N ILE A 75 -3.77 -0.61 10.61
CA ILE A 75 -3.84 -0.29 9.19
C ILE A 75 -2.83 0.83 8.87
N THR A 76 -2.17 0.71 7.73
CA THR A 76 -1.25 1.73 7.21
C THR A 76 -1.18 1.67 5.70
N THR A 77 -1.07 2.81 5.04
CA THR A 77 -0.64 2.85 3.64
C THR A 77 0.89 2.70 3.57
N LYS A 78 1.39 1.92 2.62
CA LYS A 78 2.82 1.76 2.31
C LYS A 78 3.04 1.81 0.81
N LYS A 79 4.23 2.24 0.41
CA LYS A 79 4.72 2.02 -0.95
C LYS A 79 4.75 0.51 -1.20
N TYR A 80 4.31 0.06 -2.35
CA TYR A 80 4.38 -1.32 -2.80
C TYR A 80 5.10 -1.31 -4.14
N VAL A 81 5.98 -2.30 -4.32
CA VAL A 81 6.60 -2.56 -5.61
C VAL A 81 6.59 -4.05 -5.85
N SER A 82 6.19 -4.44 -7.06
CA SER A 82 6.38 -5.77 -7.57
C SER A 82 7.18 -5.76 -8.86
N ILE A 83 8.04 -6.77 -9.01
CA ILE A 83 8.74 -7.07 -10.26
C ILE A 83 8.32 -8.48 -10.63
N THR A 84 7.73 -8.62 -11.81
CA THR A 84 7.27 -9.92 -12.31
C THR A 84 8.06 -10.25 -13.55
N THR A 85 8.61 -11.46 -13.60
CA THR A 85 9.16 -12.07 -14.80
C THR A 85 8.34 -13.29 -15.16
N LYS A 86 8.69 -13.96 -16.25
CA LYS A 86 8.11 -15.26 -16.60
C LYS A 86 8.33 -16.34 -15.52
N TYR A 87 9.41 -16.25 -14.74
CA TYR A 87 9.87 -17.34 -13.87
C TYR A 87 9.68 -17.07 -12.38
N TRP A 88 9.63 -15.80 -11.97
CA TRP A 88 9.55 -15.42 -10.58
C TRP A 88 8.87 -14.08 -10.38
N LYS A 89 8.39 -13.85 -9.15
CA LYS A 89 7.79 -12.59 -8.70
C LYS A 89 8.50 -12.11 -7.44
N TYR A 90 8.88 -10.84 -7.42
CA TYR A 90 9.34 -10.16 -6.22
C TYR A 90 8.25 -9.21 -5.75
N GLU A 91 7.98 -9.21 -4.44
CA GLU A 91 7.08 -8.28 -3.78
C GLU A 91 7.66 -7.86 -2.43
N TYR A 92 7.33 -6.65 -2.00
CA TYR A 92 7.75 -6.17 -0.69
C TYR A 92 6.80 -6.69 0.40
N ILE A 93 7.36 -7.35 1.41
CA ILE A 93 6.63 -7.73 2.63
C ILE A 93 7.03 -6.76 3.72
N TYR A 94 6.05 -6.16 4.38
CA TYR A 94 6.27 -5.20 5.46
C TYR A 94 5.98 -5.81 6.82
N SER A 95 6.77 -5.44 7.83
CA SER A 95 6.47 -5.79 9.21
C SER A 95 5.70 -4.67 9.91
N CYS A 96 4.72 -5.06 10.73
CA CYS A 96 3.90 -4.18 11.52
C CYS A 96 4.75 -3.39 12.52
N LYS A 97 4.60 -2.06 12.53
CA LYS A 97 5.37 -1.21 13.45
C LYS A 97 5.01 -1.43 14.93
N LYS A 98 3.78 -1.89 15.22
CA LYS A 98 3.24 -2.07 16.58
C LYS A 98 3.63 -3.41 17.21
N CYS A 99 3.50 -4.51 16.48
CA CYS A 99 3.71 -5.86 17.04
C CYS A 99 4.69 -6.74 16.23
N LYS A 100 5.34 -6.18 15.20
CA LYS A 100 6.38 -6.84 14.37
C LYS A 100 5.92 -8.03 13.53
N SER A 101 4.67 -8.47 13.62
CA SER A 101 4.09 -9.45 12.69
C SER A 101 3.99 -8.89 11.28
N ASP A 102 3.80 -9.77 10.29
CA ASP A 102 3.68 -9.35 8.90
C ASP A 102 2.42 -8.51 8.64
N LEU A 103 2.53 -7.65 7.65
CA LEU A 103 1.44 -6.86 7.09
C LEU A 103 0.99 -7.48 5.78
N ARG A 104 -0.33 -7.64 5.64
CA ARG A 104 -0.98 -8.11 4.42
C ARG A 104 -1.55 -6.93 3.65
N MET A 105 -1.30 -6.88 2.35
CA MET A 105 -1.95 -5.91 1.46
C MET A 105 -3.44 -6.24 1.38
N ILE A 106 -4.31 -5.23 1.48
CA ILE A 106 -5.75 -5.42 1.51
C ILE A 106 -6.46 -4.54 0.48
N ASP A 107 -7.70 -4.90 0.16
CA ASP A 107 -8.63 -3.97 -0.46
C ASP A 107 -9.44 -3.31 0.66
N ILE A 108 -9.09 -2.07 0.98
CA ILE A 108 -9.66 -1.37 2.14
C ILE A 108 -11.17 -1.16 2.03
N ASP A 109 -11.73 -1.02 0.83
CA ASP A 109 -13.17 -0.89 0.66
C ASP A 109 -13.89 -2.16 1.08
N ASN A 110 -13.39 -3.28 0.58
CA ASN A 110 -13.97 -4.58 0.85
C ASN A 110 -13.82 -4.94 2.33
N GLU A 111 -12.67 -4.65 2.95
CA GLU A 111 -12.47 -4.89 4.38
C GLU A 111 -13.40 -4.02 5.26
N ILE A 112 -13.68 -2.76 4.86
CA ILE A 112 -14.68 -1.92 5.54
C ILE A 112 -16.08 -2.50 5.37
N ARG A 113 -16.50 -2.79 4.13
CA ARG A 113 -17.86 -3.28 3.81
C ARG A 113 -18.17 -4.61 4.48
N LEU A 114 -17.18 -5.47 4.64
CA LEU A 114 -17.32 -6.76 5.33
C LEU A 114 -17.23 -6.64 6.85
N GLY A 115 -16.87 -5.47 7.39
CA GLY A 115 -16.74 -5.24 8.83
C GLY A 115 -15.52 -5.93 9.45
N ASN A 116 -14.48 -6.20 8.64
CA ASN A 116 -13.26 -6.89 9.05
C ASN A 116 -12.25 -5.97 9.75
N ILE A 117 -12.44 -4.66 9.63
CA ILE A 117 -11.60 -3.67 10.28
C ILE A 117 -12.36 -2.90 11.36
N THR A 118 -11.61 -2.40 12.34
CA THR A 118 -12.17 -1.69 13.49
C THR A 118 -11.59 -0.29 13.59
N CYS A 119 -12.38 0.65 14.09
CA CYS A 119 -11.95 1.99 14.47
C CYS A 119 -10.71 1.94 15.38
N SER A 120 -9.69 2.76 15.08
CA SER A 120 -8.47 2.82 15.90
C SER A 120 -8.75 3.26 17.33
N GLU A 121 -9.72 4.17 17.50
CA GLU A 121 -10.04 4.85 18.75
C GLU A 121 -10.97 4.02 19.64
N CYS A 122 -12.12 3.57 19.11
CA CYS A 122 -13.16 2.91 19.92
C CYS A 122 -13.34 1.41 19.64
N LYS A 123 -12.61 0.83 18.67
CA LYS A 123 -12.69 -0.59 18.27
C LYS A 123 -14.02 -1.05 17.67
N SER A 124 -14.99 -0.15 17.46
CA SER A 124 -16.21 -0.48 16.70
C SER A 124 -15.85 -0.85 15.26
N ASN A 125 -16.54 -1.84 14.69
CA ASN A 125 -16.50 -2.18 13.26
C ASN A 125 -17.60 -1.46 12.45
N ASP A 126 -18.41 -0.62 13.09
CA ASP A 126 -19.39 0.23 12.41
C ASP A 126 -18.69 1.44 11.78
N LEU A 127 -18.26 1.23 10.54
CA LEU A 127 -17.46 2.15 9.73
C LEU A 127 -18.17 2.40 8.39
N SER A 128 -18.29 3.66 7.99
CA SER A 128 -18.81 4.07 6.68
C SER A 128 -17.71 4.67 5.80
N ILE A 129 -17.85 4.49 4.49
CA ILE A 129 -17.07 5.22 3.49
C ILE A 129 -17.86 6.48 3.12
N GLU A 130 -17.33 7.65 3.45
CA GLU A 130 -18.02 8.94 3.25
C GLU A 130 -17.62 9.62 1.93
N LEU A 131 -16.35 9.51 1.54
CA LEU A 131 -15.83 10.18 0.35
C LEU A 131 -14.75 9.34 -0.31
N GLU A 132 -14.87 9.19 -1.62
CA GLU A 132 -13.81 8.68 -2.48
C GLU A 132 -13.34 9.83 -3.40
N MET A 133 -12.06 10.16 -3.31
CA MET A 133 -11.41 11.10 -4.21
C MET A 133 -10.59 10.32 -5.22
N LEU A 134 -10.67 10.65 -6.49
CA LEU A 134 -9.88 10.05 -7.56
C LEU A 134 -8.89 11.08 -8.11
N TRP A 135 -7.70 10.63 -8.51
CA TRP A 135 -6.72 11.45 -9.24
C TRP A 135 -5.95 10.59 -10.23
N ASP A 136 -5.40 11.24 -11.24
CA ASP A 136 -4.58 10.59 -12.27
C ASP A 136 -3.09 10.60 -11.93
#